data_AF-Q2JKV0-F1
#
_entry.id   AF-Q2JKV0-F1
#
_cell.length_a   1.000
_cell.length_b   1.000
_cell.length_c   1.000
_cell.angle_alpha   90.00
_cell.angle_beta   90.00
_cell.angle_gamma   90.00
#
_symmetry.space_group_name_H-M   'P 1'
#
loop_
_entity.id
_entity.type
_entity.pdbx_description
1 polymer ?
#
loop_
_entity_poly.entity_id
_entity_poly.type
_entity_poly.pdbx_seq_one_letter_code
_entity_poly.pdbx_strand_id
1 'polypeptide(L)'
;MVEIPAGRTAPVLIYEVYGIKAGINGQPDIAERCVLSRSIWSQIAEDLKQEFNDRLRAKKMNPSRWTTGRNLVERLLGKELLVLAWAVERAKPEAIPNAIRNWRGLRPEERWWLYTMTAAATGGVDHGNIGWRKALRYALTENPLTELSVPTPVKRPYQPACSDSLRSEAVEADQLSLLSCLQEDPSPFWDSEATIGTTKLRD
;
A
#
# COMPACT_ATOMS: atom_id res chain seq x y z
N MET A 1 0.09 -10.18 -15.23
CA MET A 1 1.13 -10.41 -16.26
C MET A 1 1.71 -9.07 -16.65
N VAL A 2 3.02 -9.00 -16.88
CA VAL A 2 3.70 -7.79 -17.38
C VAL A 2 4.33 -8.13 -18.73
N GLU A 3 4.00 -7.37 -19.76
CA GLU A 3 4.59 -7.50 -21.09
C GLU A 3 5.58 -6.36 -21.33
N ILE A 4 6.85 -6.72 -21.52
CA ILE A 4 7.95 -5.79 -21.74
C ILE A 4 8.41 -5.93 -23.19
N PRO A 5 8.03 -5.03 -24.11
CA PRO A 5 8.41 -5.16 -25.51
C PRO A 5 9.92 -4.98 -25.73
N ALA A 6 10.46 -5.58 -26.79
CA ALA A 6 11.88 -5.46 -27.15
C ALA A 6 12.30 -4.02 -27.49
N GLY A 7 11.38 -3.23 -28.08
CA GLY A 7 11.63 -1.84 -28.45
C GLY A 7 11.99 -0.97 -27.26
N ARG A 8 13.03 -0.15 -27.39
CA ARG A 8 13.55 0.70 -26.30
C ARG A 8 12.61 1.83 -25.88
N THR A 9 11.66 2.21 -26.71
CA THR A 9 10.66 3.27 -26.45
C THR A 9 9.26 2.72 -26.28
N ALA A 10 9.05 1.45 -26.60
CA ALA A 10 7.74 0.82 -26.51
C ALA A 10 7.28 0.76 -25.04
N PRO A 11 6.00 1.09 -24.78
CA PRO A 11 5.48 1.09 -23.42
C PRO A 11 5.38 -0.33 -22.85
N VAL A 12 5.47 -0.44 -21.54
CA VAL A 12 5.26 -1.69 -20.80
C VAL A 12 3.77 -1.82 -20.49
N LEU A 13 3.21 -2.98 -20.81
CA LEU A 13 1.78 -3.27 -20.66
C LEU A 13 1.58 -4.18 -19.46
N ILE A 14 0.65 -3.81 -18.58
CA ILE A 14 0.34 -4.57 -17.37
C ILE A 14 -1.10 -5.07 -17.46
N TYR A 15 -1.25 -6.38 -17.34
CA TYR A 15 -2.52 -7.09 -17.46
C TYR A 15 -2.89 -7.82 -16.18
N GLU A 16 -4.17 -7.81 -15.82
CA GLU A 16 -4.73 -8.78 -14.87
C GLU A 16 -5.29 -9.98 -15.63
N VAL A 17 -4.95 -11.18 -15.16
CA VAL A 17 -5.42 -12.45 -15.72
C VAL A 17 -6.38 -13.07 -14.71
N TYR A 18 -7.64 -13.26 -15.09
CA TYR A 18 -8.71 -13.71 -14.19
C TYR A 18 -8.79 -15.23 -14.06
N GLY A 19 -8.29 -15.97 -15.06
CA GLY A 19 -8.26 -17.43 -15.03
C GLY A 19 -9.66 -18.03 -14.83
N ILE A 20 -9.83 -18.86 -13.80
CA ILE A 20 -11.11 -19.52 -13.47
C ILE A 20 -12.26 -18.52 -13.21
N LYS A 21 -11.93 -17.26 -12.88
CA LYS A 21 -12.94 -16.21 -12.70
C LYS A 21 -13.46 -15.60 -14.00
N ALA A 22 -12.82 -15.89 -15.12
CA ALA A 22 -13.28 -15.42 -16.41
C ALA A 22 -14.69 -15.95 -16.72
N GLY A 23 -15.53 -15.10 -17.31
CA GLY A 23 -16.94 -15.38 -17.56
C GLY A 23 -17.86 -15.21 -16.35
N ILE A 24 -17.33 -15.23 -15.12
CA ILE A 24 -18.14 -14.96 -13.91
C ILE A 24 -18.42 -13.46 -13.84
N ASN A 25 -19.71 -13.08 -13.72
CA ASN A 25 -20.16 -11.69 -13.69
C ASN A 25 -19.64 -10.85 -14.89
N GLY A 26 -19.43 -11.49 -16.05
CA GLY A 26 -18.90 -10.82 -17.24
C GLY A 26 -17.42 -10.43 -17.17
N GLN A 27 -16.63 -11.03 -16.26
CA GLN A 27 -15.19 -10.75 -16.19
C GLN A 27 -14.46 -11.30 -17.42
N PRO A 28 -13.55 -10.51 -18.04
CA PRO A 28 -12.77 -10.98 -19.18
C PRO A 28 -11.68 -11.97 -18.73
N ASP A 29 -11.13 -12.76 -19.66
CA ASP A 29 -9.96 -13.61 -19.38
C ASP A 29 -8.75 -12.78 -18.96
N ILE A 30 -8.52 -11.70 -19.69
CA ILE A 30 -7.41 -10.77 -19.52
C ILE A 30 -7.95 -9.35 -19.61
N ALA A 31 -7.60 -8.51 -18.63
CA ALA A 31 -7.87 -7.09 -18.67
C ALA A 31 -6.56 -6.31 -18.71
N GLU A 32 -6.45 -5.38 -19.66
CA GLU A 32 -5.39 -4.37 -19.63
C GLU A 32 -5.67 -3.36 -18.52
N ARG A 33 -4.67 -3.10 -17.67
CA ARG A 33 -4.85 -2.32 -16.44
C ARG A 33 -3.97 -1.10 -16.35
N CYS A 34 -2.80 -1.11 -16.98
CA CYS A 34 -1.89 0.01 -16.96
C CYS A 34 -0.92 -0.06 -18.14
N VAL A 35 -0.64 1.10 -18.71
CA VAL A 35 0.36 1.31 -19.76
C VAL A 35 1.40 2.27 -19.21
N LEU A 36 2.63 1.79 -19.03
CA LEU A 36 3.74 2.60 -18.52
C LEU A 36 4.70 2.96 -19.64
N SER A 37 5.16 4.20 -19.67
CA SER A 37 6.31 4.54 -20.51
C SER A 37 7.52 3.72 -20.07
N ARG A 38 8.43 3.42 -21.01
CA ARG A 38 9.66 2.69 -20.69
C ARG A 38 10.46 3.37 -19.58
N SER A 39 10.51 4.69 -19.60
CA SER A 39 11.23 5.50 -18.61
C SER A 39 10.64 5.36 -17.20
N ILE A 40 9.32 5.37 -17.05
CA ILE A 40 8.67 5.17 -15.74
C ILE A 40 8.87 3.73 -15.27
N TRP A 41 8.68 2.75 -16.14
CA TRP A 41 8.91 1.34 -15.79
C TRP A 41 10.33 1.10 -15.27
N SER A 42 11.33 1.63 -15.97
CA SER A 42 12.73 1.50 -15.57
C SER A 42 13.03 2.08 -14.18
N GLN A 43 12.26 3.06 -13.71
CA GLN A 43 12.43 3.64 -12.37
C GLN A 43 11.85 2.77 -11.25
N ILE A 44 10.86 1.92 -11.53
CA ILE A 44 10.20 1.10 -10.50
C ILE A 44 10.56 -0.40 -10.59
N ALA A 45 11.06 -0.87 -11.73
CA ALA A 45 11.22 -2.29 -12.01
C ALA A 45 12.18 -2.99 -11.04
N GLU A 46 13.31 -2.36 -10.74
CA GLU A 46 14.30 -2.94 -9.82
C GLU A 46 13.77 -2.98 -8.38
N ASP A 47 13.06 -1.94 -7.94
CA ASP A 47 12.47 -1.91 -6.60
C ASP A 47 11.36 -2.94 -6.41
N LEU A 48 10.51 -3.13 -7.43
CA LEU A 48 9.51 -4.20 -7.48
C LEU A 48 10.15 -5.58 -7.45
N LYS A 49 11.20 -5.79 -8.27
CA LYS A 49 11.92 -7.07 -8.31
C LYS A 49 12.51 -7.41 -6.95
N GLN A 50 13.13 -6.44 -6.28
CA GLN A 50 13.73 -6.65 -4.97
C GLN A 50 12.67 -7.06 -3.94
N GLU A 51 11.61 -6.25 -3.78
CA GLU A 51 10.51 -6.51 -2.84
C GLU A 51 9.87 -7.90 -3.09
N PHE A 52 9.64 -8.23 -4.36
CA PHE A 52 8.99 -9.49 -4.72
C PHE A 52 9.90 -10.69 -4.49
N ASN A 53 11.17 -10.59 -4.84
CA ASN A 53 12.12 -11.67 -4.62
C ASN A 53 12.39 -11.93 -3.15
N ASP A 54 12.41 -10.89 -2.31
CA ASP A 54 12.56 -11.06 -0.86
C ASP A 54 11.38 -11.86 -0.29
N ARG A 55 10.16 -11.57 -0.75
CA ARG A 55 8.95 -12.31 -0.34
C ARG A 55 8.88 -13.72 -0.93
N LEU A 56 9.35 -13.93 -2.15
CA LEU A 56 9.46 -15.26 -2.75
C LEU A 56 10.45 -16.12 -1.96
N ARG A 57 11.62 -15.57 -1.61
CA ARG A 57 12.63 -16.25 -0.78
C ARG A 57 12.11 -16.59 0.61
N ALA A 58 11.39 -15.66 1.26
CA ALA A 58 10.74 -15.91 2.54
C ALA A 58 9.74 -17.09 2.47
N LYS A 59 9.11 -17.30 1.31
CA LYS A 59 8.22 -18.44 1.02
C LYS A 59 8.94 -19.67 0.45
N LYS A 60 10.28 -19.71 0.45
CA LYS A 60 11.11 -20.77 -0.13
C LYS A 60 10.83 -21.02 -1.63
N MET A 61 10.46 -19.97 -2.35
CA MET A 61 10.26 -19.98 -3.80
C MET A 61 11.46 -19.38 -4.52
N ASN A 62 11.64 -19.77 -5.78
CA ASN A 62 12.73 -19.26 -6.59
C ASN A 62 12.53 -17.77 -6.93
N PRO A 63 13.58 -16.93 -6.79
CA PRO A 63 13.52 -15.55 -7.25
C PRO A 63 13.46 -15.48 -8.79
N SER A 64 12.98 -14.36 -9.32
CA SER A 64 12.87 -14.11 -10.75
C SER A 64 13.46 -12.76 -11.15
N ARG A 65 13.61 -12.53 -12.46
CA ARG A 65 14.04 -11.25 -13.04
C ARG A 65 13.09 -10.84 -14.16
N TRP A 66 12.97 -9.54 -14.38
CA TRP A 66 12.27 -9.02 -15.54
C TRP A 66 13.01 -9.38 -16.83
N THR A 67 12.29 -9.89 -17.81
CA THR A 67 12.81 -10.26 -19.13
C THR A 67 11.96 -9.63 -20.23
N THR A 68 12.53 -9.50 -21.44
CA THR A 68 11.75 -9.05 -22.60
C THR A 68 10.67 -10.09 -22.92
N GLY A 69 9.48 -9.62 -23.29
CA GLY A 69 8.30 -10.44 -23.53
C GLY A 69 7.39 -10.55 -22.30
N ARG A 70 6.73 -11.69 -22.15
CA ARG A 70 5.73 -11.92 -21.11
C ARG A 70 6.37 -12.39 -19.81
N ASN A 71 6.08 -11.68 -18.73
CA ASN A 71 6.51 -12.01 -17.37
C ASN A 71 5.27 -12.34 -16.53
N LEU A 72 5.21 -13.58 -16.04
CA LEU A 72 4.17 -14.02 -15.12
C LEU A 72 4.53 -13.56 -13.71
N VAL A 73 3.52 -13.05 -13.00
CA VAL A 73 3.66 -12.54 -11.64
C VAL A 73 2.57 -13.22 -10.80
N GLU A 74 2.93 -13.64 -9.59
CA GLU A 74 1.96 -14.19 -8.65
C GLU A 74 0.80 -13.20 -8.42
N ARG A 75 -0.40 -13.72 -8.19
CA ARG A 75 -1.64 -12.93 -8.18
C ARG A 75 -1.63 -11.78 -7.17
N LEU A 76 -1.16 -11.99 -5.94
CA LEU A 76 -1.09 -10.93 -4.92
C LEU A 76 0.02 -9.93 -5.24
N LEU A 77 1.20 -10.41 -5.67
CA LEU A 77 2.28 -9.54 -6.12
C LEU A 77 1.87 -8.67 -7.33
N GLY A 78 1.06 -9.22 -8.24
CA GLY A 78 0.52 -8.49 -9.39
C GLY A 78 -0.42 -7.35 -8.99
N LYS A 79 -1.22 -7.55 -7.92
CA LYS A 79 -2.06 -6.48 -7.36
C LYS A 79 -1.22 -5.35 -6.78
N GLU A 80 -0.19 -5.70 -6.01
CA GLU A 80 0.71 -4.73 -5.39
C GLU A 80 1.52 -3.96 -6.44
N LEU A 81 1.95 -4.64 -7.52
CA LEU A 81 2.57 -4.00 -8.69
C LEU A 81 1.64 -2.95 -9.30
N LEU A 82 0.35 -3.29 -9.49
CA LEU A 82 -0.62 -2.36 -10.07
C LEU A 82 -0.82 -1.12 -9.20
N VAL A 83 -0.80 -1.24 -7.88
CA VAL A 83 -0.87 -0.08 -6.97
C VAL A 83 0.28 0.90 -7.23
N LEU A 84 1.52 0.40 -7.29
CA LEU A 84 2.66 1.28 -7.57
C LEU A 84 2.59 1.85 -8.99
N ALA A 85 2.30 1.01 -9.99
CA ALA A 85 2.20 1.42 -11.40
C ALA A 85 1.16 2.54 -11.59
N TRP A 86 -0.01 2.37 -10.99
CA TRP A 86 -1.09 3.35 -11.03
C TRP A 86 -0.74 4.67 -10.38
N ALA A 87 0.07 4.65 -9.32
CA ALA A 87 0.53 5.86 -8.64
C ALA A 87 1.54 6.64 -9.50
N VAL A 88 2.43 5.93 -10.23
CA VAL A 88 3.55 6.57 -10.92
C VAL A 88 3.29 6.91 -12.39
N GLU A 89 2.27 6.31 -13.03
CA GLU A 89 2.07 6.45 -14.48
C GLU A 89 1.85 7.90 -14.97
N ARG A 90 1.35 8.78 -14.10
CA ARG A 90 1.15 10.22 -14.35
C ARG A 90 1.91 11.09 -13.35
N ALA A 91 2.88 10.51 -12.65
CA ALA A 91 3.74 11.23 -11.72
C ALA A 91 4.89 11.93 -12.45
N LYS A 92 5.40 13.01 -11.87
CA LYS A 92 6.68 13.59 -12.29
C LYS A 92 7.79 12.60 -11.93
N PRO A 93 8.83 12.42 -12.77
CA PRO A 93 9.94 11.50 -12.49
C PRO A 93 10.58 11.74 -11.11
N GLU A 94 10.73 12.99 -10.71
CA GLU A 94 11.30 13.41 -9.42
C GLU A 94 10.52 12.88 -8.21
N ALA A 95 9.21 12.61 -8.36
CA ALA A 95 8.35 12.15 -7.29
C ALA A 95 8.29 10.61 -7.18
N ILE A 96 8.78 9.89 -8.18
CA ILE A 96 8.75 8.41 -8.22
C ILE A 96 9.55 7.80 -7.06
N PRO A 97 10.75 8.28 -6.69
CA PRO A 97 11.46 7.76 -5.51
C PRO A 97 10.63 7.87 -4.23
N ASN A 98 9.87 8.96 -4.04
CA ASN A 98 8.99 9.09 -2.88
C ASN A 98 7.82 8.09 -2.93
N ALA A 99 7.22 7.89 -4.11
CA ALA A 99 6.18 6.88 -4.31
C ALA A 99 6.65 5.45 -3.97
N ILE A 100 7.87 5.09 -4.37
CA ILE A 100 8.46 3.78 -4.04
C ILE A 100 8.64 3.62 -2.53
N ARG A 101 9.15 4.65 -1.83
CA ARG A 101 9.33 4.60 -0.37
C ARG A 101 8.00 4.48 0.36
N ASN A 102 7.02 5.32 0.00
CA ASN A 102 5.67 5.25 0.58
C ASN A 102 5.02 3.88 0.32
N TRP A 103 5.11 3.37 -0.91
CA TRP A 103 4.58 2.05 -1.26
C TRP A 103 5.24 0.91 -0.46
N ARG A 104 6.57 0.96 -0.27
CA ARG A 104 7.31 0.01 0.59
C ARG A 104 6.90 0.11 2.06
N GLY A 105 6.60 1.31 2.54
CA GLY A 105 6.13 1.56 3.91
C GLY A 105 4.75 0.98 4.21
N LEU A 106 3.93 0.73 3.19
CA LEU A 106 2.64 0.07 3.36
C LEU A 106 2.79 -1.42 3.65
N ARG A 107 1.94 -1.94 4.54
CA ARG A 107 1.74 -3.37 4.73
C ARG A 107 1.11 -4.01 3.48
N PRO A 108 1.38 -5.30 3.20
CA PRO A 108 0.76 -5.99 2.07
C PRO A 108 -0.78 -5.88 2.04
N GLU A 109 -1.43 -5.93 3.20
CA GLU A 109 -2.88 -5.80 3.35
C GLU A 109 -3.37 -4.41 2.93
N GLU A 110 -2.64 -3.35 3.32
CA GLU A 110 -2.94 -1.96 2.92
C GLU A 110 -2.81 -1.81 1.40
N ARG A 111 -1.79 -2.43 0.79
CA ARG A 111 -1.64 -2.46 -0.68
C ARG A 111 -2.80 -3.20 -1.35
N TRP A 112 -3.24 -4.34 -0.80
CA TRP A 112 -4.37 -5.09 -1.37
C TRP A 112 -5.70 -4.36 -1.20
N TRP A 113 -5.86 -3.61 -0.11
CA TRP A 113 -7.01 -2.75 0.11
C TRP A 113 -7.03 -1.61 -0.93
N LEU A 114 -5.93 -0.89 -1.10
CA LEU A 114 -5.79 0.16 -2.13
C LEU A 114 -6.06 -0.38 -3.55
N TYR A 115 -5.55 -1.57 -3.85
CA TYR A 115 -5.86 -2.26 -5.10
C TYR A 115 -7.36 -2.45 -5.28
N THR A 116 -8.05 -2.96 -4.26
CA THR A 116 -9.49 -3.29 -4.33
C THR A 116 -10.32 -2.04 -4.56
N MET A 117 -10.06 -0.97 -3.81
CA MET A 117 -10.75 0.31 -3.97
C MET A 117 -10.52 0.92 -5.36
N THR A 118 -9.26 0.92 -5.81
CA THR A 118 -8.90 1.50 -7.11
C THR A 118 -9.46 0.67 -8.27
N ALA A 119 -9.37 -0.66 -8.20
CA ALA A 119 -9.85 -1.56 -9.24
C ALA A 119 -11.37 -1.49 -9.41
N ALA A 120 -12.11 -1.39 -8.29
CA ALA A 120 -13.57 -1.29 -8.30
C ALA A 120 -14.09 0.03 -8.89
N ALA A 121 -13.40 1.15 -8.63
CA ALA A 121 -13.84 2.47 -9.06
C ALA A 121 -13.22 2.93 -10.40
N THR A 122 -11.90 2.80 -10.54
CA THR A 122 -11.11 3.39 -11.63
C THR A 122 -9.98 2.44 -12.09
N GLY A 123 -10.27 1.14 -12.19
CA GLY A 123 -9.27 0.11 -12.48
C GLY A 123 -8.88 -0.03 -13.96
N GLY A 124 -9.72 0.48 -14.87
CA GLY A 124 -9.48 0.44 -16.31
C GLY A 124 -8.22 1.19 -16.76
N VAL A 125 -7.71 0.78 -17.92
CA VAL A 125 -6.51 1.39 -18.55
C VAL A 125 -6.69 2.89 -18.83
N ASP A 126 -7.90 3.31 -19.22
CA ASP A 126 -8.19 4.70 -19.60
C ASP A 126 -8.37 5.65 -18.39
N HIS A 127 -8.40 5.13 -17.17
CA HIS A 127 -8.68 5.93 -15.96
C HIS A 127 -7.45 6.56 -15.31
N GLY A 128 -6.35 6.69 -16.06
CA GLY A 128 -5.02 6.97 -15.51
C GLY A 128 -4.85 8.19 -14.60
N ASN A 129 -5.75 9.17 -14.65
CA ASN A 129 -5.64 10.41 -13.88
C ASN A 129 -6.97 10.88 -13.28
N ILE A 130 -7.89 9.95 -12.98
CA ILE A 130 -9.20 10.27 -12.39
C ILE A 130 -9.46 9.44 -11.12
N GLY A 131 -10.39 9.89 -10.29
CA GLY A 131 -10.85 9.17 -9.10
C GLY A 131 -9.73 8.62 -8.21
N TRP A 132 -9.81 7.32 -7.90
CA TRP A 132 -8.83 6.66 -7.03
C TRP A 132 -7.44 6.60 -7.63
N ARG A 133 -7.27 6.57 -8.96
CA ARG A 133 -5.94 6.61 -9.62
C ARG A 133 -5.24 7.94 -9.33
N LYS A 134 -5.99 9.05 -9.40
CA LYS A 134 -5.48 10.38 -9.05
C LYS A 134 -5.15 10.46 -7.55
N ALA A 135 -6.05 9.97 -6.69
CA ALA A 135 -5.81 9.95 -5.24
C ALA A 135 -4.57 9.13 -4.86
N LEU A 136 -4.41 7.95 -5.47
CA LEU A 136 -3.28 7.05 -5.23
C LEU A 136 -1.94 7.67 -5.63
N ARG A 137 -1.90 8.41 -6.74
CA ARG A 137 -0.72 9.21 -7.10
C ARG A 137 -0.35 10.14 -5.95
N TYR A 138 -1.25 11.03 -5.54
CA TYR A 138 -0.98 12.00 -4.47
C TYR A 138 -0.58 11.33 -3.15
N ALA A 139 -1.30 10.29 -2.75
CA ALA A 139 -1.05 9.55 -1.53
C ALA A 139 0.37 8.96 -1.47
N LEU A 140 0.92 8.49 -2.59
CA LEU A 140 2.27 7.92 -2.63
C LEU A 140 3.35 8.95 -2.99
N THR A 141 3.05 9.95 -3.83
CA THR A 141 4.05 10.90 -4.30
C THR A 141 4.27 12.09 -3.38
N GLU A 142 3.25 12.53 -2.64
CA GLU A 142 3.29 13.77 -1.85
C GLU A 142 3.26 13.56 -0.34
N ASN A 143 3.06 12.33 0.13
CA ASN A 143 3.11 12.03 1.56
C ASN A 143 4.56 12.09 2.08
N PRO A 144 4.88 12.97 3.04
CA PRO A 144 6.18 12.98 3.67
C PRO A 144 6.32 11.74 4.57
N LEU A 145 7.39 10.99 4.38
CA LEU A 145 7.78 9.98 5.35
C LEU A 145 8.54 10.70 6.46
N THR A 146 8.07 10.56 7.70
CA THR A 146 8.83 11.01 8.87
C THR A 146 10.16 10.27 8.86
N GLU A 147 11.25 10.95 8.49
CA GLU A 147 12.57 10.40 8.71
C GLU A 147 12.70 10.25 10.23
N LEU A 148 12.82 9.00 10.69
CA LEU A 148 13.28 8.74 12.04
C LEU A 148 14.69 9.29 12.10
N SER A 149 14.83 10.55 12.50
CA SER A 149 16.11 11.16 12.79
C SER A 149 16.82 10.21 13.75
N VAL A 150 17.88 9.56 13.29
CA VAL A 150 18.76 8.82 14.18
C VAL A 150 19.14 9.83 15.25
N PRO A 151 18.82 9.60 16.54
CA PRO A 151 19.23 10.54 17.57
C PRO A 151 20.74 10.56 17.52
N THR A 152 21.32 11.66 17.02
CA THR A 152 22.76 11.90 17.17
C THR A 152 23.07 11.71 18.63
N PRO A 153 24.09 10.91 19.01
CA PRO A 153 24.43 10.73 20.41
C PRO A 153 24.72 12.11 20.98
N VAL A 154 23.82 12.60 21.84
CA VAL A 154 24.02 13.87 22.54
C VAL A 154 25.28 13.64 23.36
N LYS A 155 26.38 14.31 23.00
CA LYS A 155 27.56 14.40 23.87
C LYS A 155 27.06 15.08 25.14
N ARG A 156 26.78 14.30 26.19
CA ARG A 156 26.45 14.85 27.50
C ARG A 156 27.63 15.74 27.90
N PRO A 157 27.44 17.06 28.10
CA PRO A 157 28.49 17.85 28.71
C PRO A 157 28.78 17.26 30.10
N TYR A 158 30.05 17.05 30.39
CA TYR A 158 30.51 16.56 31.69
C TYR A 158 30.06 17.54 32.77
N GLN A 159 29.11 17.12 33.61
CA GLN A 159 28.76 17.84 34.84
C GLN A 159 29.61 17.24 35.97
N PRO A 160 30.45 18.04 36.65
CA PRO A 160 31.08 17.58 37.88
C PRO A 160 30.00 17.34 38.94
N ALA A 161 30.13 16.24 39.68
CA ALA A 161 29.20 15.88 40.72
C ALA A 161 29.17 16.96 41.81
N CYS A 162 28.04 17.68 41.91
CA CYS A 162 27.70 18.40 43.12
C CYS A 162 26.45 17.76 43.71
N SER A 163 26.58 17.34 44.97
CA SER A 163 25.53 16.77 45.78
C SER A 163 24.35 17.72 45.92
N ASP A 164 23.15 17.19 45.77
CA ASP A 164 22.17 17.04 46.86
C ASP A 164 20.72 17.29 46.39
N SER A 165 19.87 16.34 46.75
CA SER A 165 18.42 16.35 46.98
C SER A 165 17.40 17.00 46.03
N LEU A 166 16.30 16.27 45.90
CA LEU A 166 14.97 16.58 45.32
C LEU A 166 14.83 16.44 43.79
N ARG A 167 14.65 15.19 43.36
CA ARG A 167 14.08 14.87 42.04
C ARG A 167 13.11 13.69 42.16
N SER A 168 11.82 13.99 42.29
CA SER A 168 10.72 13.16 41.76
C SER A 168 9.42 13.92 41.97
N GLU A 169 8.62 14.11 40.90
CA GLU A 169 7.14 14.26 40.90
C GLU A 169 6.58 14.96 39.65
N ALA A 170 7.38 15.66 38.85
CA ALA A 170 6.83 16.55 37.82
C ALA A 170 6.55 15.93 36.42
N VAL A 171 6.75 14.63 36.19
CA VAL A 171 6.68 14.05 34.83
C VAL A 171 5.50 13.09 34.61
N GLU A 172 4.82 12.67 35.67
CA GLU A 172 3.78 11.63 35.60
C GLU A 172 2.35 12.21 35.47
N ALA A 173 2.15 13.47 35.90
CA ALA A 173 0.85 14.13 35.86
C ALA A 173 0.37 14.49 34.43
N ASP A 174 1.29 14.63 33.48
CA ASP A 174 0.97 15.15 32.14
C ASP A 174 0.50 14.05 31.16
N GLN A 175 0.79 12.77 31.43
CA GLN A 175 0.29 11.66 30.61
C GLN A 175 -1.11 11.19 31.03
N LEU A 176 -1.48 11.32 32.31
CA LEU A 176 -2.78 10.89 32.81
C LEU A 176 -3.91 11.89 32.52
N SER A 177 -3.57 13.16 32.24
CA SER A 177 -4.53 14.18 31.82
C SER A 177 -5.01 13.99 30.37
N LEU A 178 -4.18 13.44 29.49
CA LEU A 178 -4.52 13.18 28.09
C LEU A 178 -5.43 11.95 27.90
N LEU A 179 -5.38 10.98 28.83
CA LEU A 179 -6.23 9.79 28.78
C LEU A 179 -7.66 10.04 29.29
N SER A 180 -7.91 11.09 30.07
CA SER A 180 -9.25 11.38 30.62
C SER A 180 -10.19 12.08 29.63
N CYS A 181 -9.67 12.59 28.51
CA CYS A 181 -10.47 13.18 27.43
C CYS A 181 -11.01 12.17 26.41
N LEU A 182 -10.64 10.88 26.49
CA LEU A 182 -11.29 9.83 25.71
C LEU A 182 -12.51 9.30 26.49
N GLN A 183 -13.59 10.07 26.49
CA GLN A 183 -14.91 9.49 26.76
C GLN A 183 -15.24 8.55 25.60
N GLU A 184 -15.31 7.25 25.90
CA GLU A 184 -15.86 6.25 24.99
C GLU A 184 -17.35 6.51 24.80
N ASP A 185 -17.71 7.20 23.71
CA ASP A 185 -19.10 7.21 23.28
C ASP A 185 -19.47 5.79 22.80
N PRO A 186 -20.48 5.12 23.39
CA PRO A 186 -20.90 3.81 22.92
C PRO A 186 -21.45 3.91 21.49
N SER A 187 -20.88 3.10 20.59
CA SER A 187 -21.29 2.99 19.20
C SER A 187 -22.79 2.66 19.08
N PRO A 188 -23.58 3.37 18.25
CA PRO A 188 -25.01 3.13 18.11
C PRO A 188 -25.33 1.88 17.27
N PHE A 189 -24.34 1.06 16.95
CA PHE A 189 -24.47 -0.01 15.94
C PHE A 189 -24.82 -1.39 16.50
N TRP A 190 -24.89 -1.55 17.84
CA TRP A 190 -25.07 -2.88 18.47
C TRP A 190 -26.36 -3.06 19.27
N ASP A 191 -27.37 -2.19 19.11
CA ASP A 191 -28.70 -2.49 19.63
C ASP A 191 -29.59 -3.05 18.50
N SER A 192 -29.51 -4.36 18.34
CA SER A 192 -30.54 -5.15 17.68
C SER A 192 -30.70 -6.45 18.43
N GLU A 193 -31.40 -6.38 19.57
CA GLU A 193 -32.01 -7.53 20.21
C GLU A 193 -32.98 -8.19 19.22
N ALA A 194 -32.57 -9.34 18.68
CA ALA A 194 -33.44 -10.26 17.99
C ALA A 194 -34.47 -10.82 18.99
N THR A 195 -35.64 -10.21 19.04
CA THR A 195 -36.81 -10.81 19.69
C THR A 195 -37.27 -11.98 18.83
N ILE A 196 -36.94 -13.20 19.25
CA ILE A 196 -37.45 -14.44 18.67
C ILE A 196 -38.94 -14.55 19.04
N GLY A 197 -39.80 -14.13 18.12
CA GLY A 197 -41.24 -14.37 18.19
C GLY A 197 -41.55 -15.82 17.84
N THR A 198 -41.95 -16.60 18.85
CA THR A 198 -42.53 -17.94 18.68
C THR A 198 -43.98 -17.82 18.21
N THR A 199 -44.25 -18.00 16.92
CA THR A 199 -45.62 -18.18 16.43
C THR A 199 -45.98 -19.67 16.45
N LYS A 200 -46.84 -20.01 17.41
CA LYS A 200 -47.50 -21.31 17.56
C LYS A 200 -48.49 -21.52 16.40
N LEU A 201 -48.34 -22.63 15.69
CA LEU A 201 -49.36 -23.23 14.82
C LEU A 201 -50.62 -23.56 15.64
N ARG A 202 -51.79 -23.13 15.18
CA ARG A 202 -53.09 -23.75 15.44
C ARG A 202 -54.01 -23.56 14.22
N ASP A 203 -54.41 -24.72 13.69
CA ASP A 203 -55.66 -25.12 13.02
C ASP A 203 -56.34 -24.19 12.01
#